data_AF-A0A1D1W2U3-F1
#
_entry.id   AF-A0A1D1W2U3-F1
#
_cell.length_a   1.000
_cell.length_b   1.000
_cell.length_c   1.000
_cell.angle_alpha   90.00
_cell.angle_beta   90.00
_cell.angle_gamma   90.00
#
_symmetry.space_group_name_H-M   'P 1'
#
loop_
_entity.id
_entity.type
_entity.pdbx_description
1 polymer ?
#
loop_
_entity_poly.entity_id
_entity_poly.type
_entity_poly.pdbx_seq_one_letter_code
_entity_poly.pdbx_strand_id
1 'polypeptide(L)'
;MVDRSDDENSDSDGGANDAEGVWSPDIETAFREALETYPPCGRRKIILSEEGKMYGRNELIARYIKIRTGKTRTRKQVSSHIQVLARKKSREIQSKFKDHSNKEKAMQVMSTMSSAQIVSAAMFSNKPQLPTLGNGAYATSPMWQNPMSQNIAPYGHIADIKPCINGVFGDKSTSVLSGSGFSHNNGSVLPFDGRFPIASHKLRLLDFNAYVSSRDDSDAKHFFTSIAASQLEPDPIDISVIQDKFPENKGGLKEHFDRCPANAFFMVKVWADMNCPGISPNCTYEYSSTIESLLNIPLEHTTRVCSSGKQVIVKVESEQGVPEGGRYIFRRKSTMCEYMINFIIKLQHLSDTAPKADANTLLENFTVLQIVSNQETQETLLCIAFMFEVSSGHGNQHKIYRLQKDSS
;
A
#
# COMPACT_ATOMS: atom_id res chain seq x y z
N MET A 1 -37.86 56.38 43.98
CA MET A 1 -38.05 54.94 43.71
C MET A 1 -37.13 54.57 42.57
N VAL A 2 -36.11 53.72 42.74
CA VAL A 2 -35.55 53.09 43.97
C VAL A 2 -34.00 53.10 43.81
N ASP A 3 -33.26 52.76 44.88
CA ASP A 3 -31.79 52.57 44.95
C ASP A 3 -31.15 51.91 43.70
N ARG A 4 -29.90 52.21 43.29
CA ARG A 4 -28.63 52.45 44.03
C ARG A 4 -27.99 51.18 44.61
N SER A 5 -27.11 50.56 43.81
CA SER A 5 -25.93 49.84 44.29
C SER A 5 -24.82 50.03 43.27
N ASP A 6 -23.60 50.20 43.77
CA ASP A 6 -22.36 50.06 43.00
C ASP A 6 -22.09 48.57 42.72
N ASP A 7 -21.29 48.26 41.69
CA ASP A 7 -20.68 46.94 41.50
C ASP A 7 -19.22 47.16 41.10
N GLU A 8 -18.30 46.61 41.89
CA GLU A 8 -16.92 47.11 41.98
C GLU A 8 -15.95 46.44 40.98
N ASN A 9 -14.86 47.15 40.63
CA ASN A 9 -13.73 46.56 39.91
C ASN A 9 -12.89 45.68 40.86
N SER A 10 -13.38 44.49 41.16
CA SER A 10 -12.76 43.54 42.09
C SER A 10 -11.57 42.81 41.47
N ASP A 11 -10.39 43.44 41.48
CA ASP A 11 -9.10 42.74 41.42
C ASP A 11 -8.89 41.96 42.73
N SER A 12 -9.57 40.82 42.87
CA SER A 12 -9.36 39.88 43.98
C SER A 12 -8.42 38.75 43.54
N ASP A 13 -7.16 38.82 43.96
CA ASP A 13 -6.25 37.67 43.86
C ASP A 13 -6.82 36.48 44.63
N GLY A 14 -6.90 35.34 43.94
CA GLY A 14 -7.41 34.07 44.42
C GLY A 14 -6.42 32.94 44.10
N GLY A 15 -5.14 33.16 44.41
CA GLY A 15 -3.99 32.34 44.01
C GLY A 15 -4.10 30.85 44.32
N ALA A 16 -4.67 30.08 43.38
CA ALA A 16 -4.61 28.63 43.32
C ALA A 16 -4.91 28.08 41.91
N ASN A 17 -4.08 28.36 40.89
CA ASN A 17 -3.82 27.47 39.74
C ASN A 17 -2.82 28.01 38.66
N ASP A 18 -1.73 28.69 39.02
CA ASP A 18 -0.65 29.03 38.05
C ASP A 18 0.06 27.81 37.41
N ALA A 19 -0.29 26.59 37.84
CA ALA A 19 0.09 25.33 37.20
C ALA A 19 -0.80 24.93 36.01
N GLU A 20 -2.02 25.48 35.87
CA GLU A 20 -2.85 25.25 34.67
C GLU A 20 -2.37 26.13 33.51
N GLY A 21 -1.42 25.60 32.75
CA GLY A 21 -0.95 26.22 31.51
C GLY A 21 -2.08 26.47 30.49
N VAL A 22 -1.76 27.18 29.40
CA VAL A 22 -2.73 27.62 28.37
C VAL A 22 -3.63 26.49 27.82
N TRP A 23 -3.19 25.23 27.92
CA TRP A 23 -3.96 24.03 27.58
C TRP A 23 -4.11 23.15 28.83
N SER A 24 -5.07 23.53 29.68
CA SER A 24 -5.52 22.74 30.84
C SER A 24 -6.34 21.50 30.38
N PRO A 25 -6.47 20.43 31.20
CA PRO A 25 -7.06 19.16 30.76
C PRO A 25 -8.53 19.25 30.31
N ASP A 26 -9.29 20.17 30.90
CA ASP A 26 -10.66 20.51 30.50
C ASP A 26 -10.70 21.15 29.10
N ILE A 27 -9.80 22.11 28.84
CA ILE A 27 -9.65 22.79 27.56
C ILE A 27 -9.13 21.85 26.49
N GLU A 28 -8.16 20.98 26.78
CA GLU A 28 -7.70 19.96 25.81
C GLU A 28 -8.81 18.98 25.43
N THR A 29 -9.73 18.69 26.37
CA THR A 29 -10.86 17.80 26.12
C THR A 29 -11.93 18.51 25.28
N ALA A 30 -12.33 19.72 25.64
CA ALA A 30 -13.23 20.54 24.81
C ALA A 30 -12.62 20.87 23.43
N PHE A 31 -11.29 20.96 23.32
CA PHE A 31 -10.59 21.13 22.04
C PHE A 31 -10.62 19.85 21.19
N ARG A 32 -10.49 18.66 21.78
CA ARG A 32 -10.69 17.38 21.08
C ARG A 32 -12.13 17.23 20.57
N GLU A 33 -13.12 17.44 21.44
CA GLU A 33 -14.56 17.48 21.07
C GLU A 33 -14.80 18.45 19.88
N ALA A 34 -14.18 19.63 19.91
CA ALA A 34 -14.28 20.62 18.83
C ALA A 34 -13.52 20.25 17.54
N LEU A 35 -12.43 19.48 17.60
CA LEU A 35 -11.71 19.00 16.41
C LEU A 35 -12.53 17.95 15.64
N GLU A 36 -13.28 17.11 16.37
CA GLU A 36 -14.19 16.09 15.83
C GLU A 36 -15.47 16.74 15.28
N THR A 37 -16.08 17.65 16.05
CA THR A 37 -17.27 18.42 15.64
C THR A 37 -17.01 19.28 14.39
N TYR A 38 -15.80 19.83 14.24
CA TYR A 38 -15.42 20.67 13.12
C TYR A 38 -14.22 20.05 12.36
N PRO A 39 -14.42 19.10 11.44
CA PRO A 39 -13.33 18.49 10.65
C PRO A 39 -12.57 19.51 9.76
N PRO A 40 -11.42 19.14 9.15
CA PRO A 40 -10.61 20.07 8.35
C PRO A 40 -11.22 20.36 6.96
N CYS A 41 -12.18 21.29 6.89
CA CYS A 41 -12.96 21.67 5.69
C CYS A 41 -12.21 22.41 4.54
N GLY A 42 -10.94 22.06 4.28
CA GLY A 42 -10.19 22.51 3.10
C GLY A 42 -10.17 24.03 2.88
N ARG A 43 -10.68 24.47 1.71
CA ARG A 43 -10.81 25.90 1.34
C ARG A 43 -12.28 26.35 1.23
N ARG A 44 -13.17 25.90 2.11
CA ARG A 44 -14.54 26.45 2.25
C ARG A 44 -14.78 26.96 3.67
N LYS A 45 -15.39 28.15 3.78
CA LYS A 45 -15.86 28.72 5.05
C LYS A 45 -17.27 28.20 5.32
N ILE A 46 -17.56 27.84 6.56
CA ILE A 46 -18.92 27.56 7.01
C ILE A 46 -19.58 28.89 7.34
N ILE A 47 -20.83 29.08 6.93
CA ILE A 47 -21.64 30.26 7.25
C ILE A 47 -22.65 29.84 8.32
N LEU A 48 -22.74 30.63 9.40
CA LEU A 48 -23.72 30.44 10.47
C LEU A 48 -24.73 31.59 10.41
N SER A 49 -26.01 31.28 10.26
CA SER A 49 -27.03 32.21 9.78
C SER A 49 -27.60 33.19 10.82
N GLU A 50 -27.36 32.98 12.12
CA GLU A 50 -28.01 33.77 13.18
C GLU A 50 -27.33 35.11 13.53
N GLU A 51 -26.04 35.30 13.21
CA GLU A 51 -25.28 36.51 13.61
C GLU A 51 -24.69 37.31 12.43
N GLY A 52 -24.89 36.87 11.18
CA GLY A 52 -24.35 37.51 9.96
C GLY A 52 -22.81 37.51 9.82
N LYS A 53 -22.06 37.06 10.84
CA LYS A 53 -20.59 37.02 10.86
C LYS A 53 -20.04 35.73 10.26
N MET A 54 -19.04 35.85 9.38
CA MET A 54 -18.31 34.70 8.83
C MET A 54 -17.30 34.17 9.87
N TYR A 55 -17.57 32.98 10.43
CA TYR A 55 -16.63 32.30 11.34
C TYR A 55 -15.78 31.25 10.60
N GLY A 56 -14.45 31.29 10.77
CA GLY A 56 -13.56 30.23 10.31
C GLY A 56 -13.50 29.06 11.31
N ARG A 57 -13.03 27.88 10.86
CA ARG A 57 -12.90 26.66 11.68
C ARG A 57 -12.25 26.91 13.06
N ASN A 58 -11.13 27.65 13.09
CA ASN A 58 -10.38 27.91 14.32
C ASN A 58 -11.04 28.99 15.22
N GLU A 59 -12.09 29.66 14.73
CA GLU A 59 -12.97 30.55 15.51
C GLU A 59 -14.18 29.79 16.05
N LEU A 60 -14.73 28.84 15.29
CA LEU A 60 -15.73 27.88 15.77
C LEU A 60 -15.19 27.02 16.92
N ILE A 61 -13.97 26.48 16.79
CA ILE A 61 -13.28 25.75 17.87
C ILE A 61 -13.06 26.65 19.10
N ALA A 62 -12.70 27.91 18.92
CA ALA A 62 -12.55 28.87 20.02
C ALA A 62 -13.89 29.17 20.72
N ARG A 63 -14.99 29.32 19.96
CA ARG A 63 -16.36 29.50 20.47
C ARG A 63 -16.82 28.26 21.23
N TYR A 64 -16.55 27.06 20.71
CA TYR A 64 -16.87 25.78 21.37
C TYR A 64 -16.17 25.66 22.72
N ILE A 65 -14.85 25.87 22.79
CA ILE A 65 -14.10 25.85 24.06
C ILE A 65 -14.73 26.84 25.06
N LYS A 66 -15.01 28.08 24.65
CA LYS A 66 -15.63 29.07 25.55
C LYS A 66 -17.02 28.63 26.05
N ILE A 67 -17.86 28.04 25.20
CA ILE A 67 -19.18 27.53 25.59
C ILE A 67 -19.05 26.32 26.53
N ARG A 68 -18.06 25.45 26.30
CA ARG A 68 -17.89 24.17 27.00
C ARG A 68 -17.19 24.30 28.37
N THR A 69 -16.24 25.23 28.51
CA THR A 69 -15.39 25.38 29.71
C THR A 69 -15.44 26.76 30.36
N GLY A 70 -16.13 27.74 29.77
CA GLY A 70 -16.10 29.16 30.18
C GLY A 70 -14.78 29.89 29.88
N LYS A 71 -13.64 29.21 30.10
CA LYS A 71 -12.28 29.67 29.82
C LYS A 71 -12.12 30.09 28.35
N THR A 72 -11.84 31.36 28.10
CA THR A 72 -11.70 31.90 26.73
C THR A 72 -10.35 31.51 26.10
N ARG A 73 -10.36 31.11 24.82
CA ARG A 73 -9.16 30.89 23.99
C ARG A 73 -9.32 31.58 22.64
N THR A 74 -8.23 32.13 22.11
CA THR A 74 -8.24 32.88 20.85
C THR A 74 -8.01 31.99 19.64
N ARG A 75 -8.51 32.41 18.47
CA ARG A 75 -8.18 31.83 17.15
C ARG A 75 -6.67 31.62 16.96
N LYS A 76 -5.84 32.54 17.45
CA LYS A 76 -4.36 32.46 17.35
C LYS A 76 -3.79 31.34 18.22
N GLN A 77 -4.23 31.22 19.47
CA GLN A 77 -3.85 30.10 20.36
C GLN A 77 -4.28 28.76 19.78
N VAL A 78 -5.54 28.62 19.34
CA VAL A 78 -6.07 27.41 18.66
C VAL A 78 -5.22 27.04 17.44
N SER A 79 -4.90 28.02 16.59
CA SER A 79 -4.07 27.80 15.40
C SER A 79 -2.64 27.38 15.74
N SER A 80 -2.05 27.95 16.79
CA SER A 80 -0.72 27.60 17.27
C SER A 80 -0.67 26.17 17.81
N HIS A 81 -1.63 25.79 18.66
CA HIS A 81 -1.69 24.44 19.25
C HIS A 81 -1.90 23.36 18.18
N ILE A 82 -2.75 23.60 17.16
CA ILE A 82 -2.87 22.71 15.99
C ILE A 82 -1.51 22.54 15.27
N GLN A 83 -0.73 23.60 15.09
CA GLN A 83 0.61 23.52 14.48
C GLN A 83 1.62 22.80 15.37
N VAL A 84 1.55 22.95 16.70
CA VAL A 84 2.39 22.23 17.66
C VAL A 84 2.11 20.72 17.59
N LEU A 85 0.84 20.31 17.60
CA LEU A 85 0.44 18.90 17.45
C LEU A 85 0.90 18.31 16.11
N ALA A 86 0.71 19.03 15.01
CA ALA A 86 1.18 18.60 13.69
C ALA A 86 2.72 18.45 13.62
N ARG A 87 3.46 19.39 14.23
CA ARG A 87 4.93 19.33 14.33
C ARG A 87 5.41 18.20 15.24
N LYS A 88 4.72 17.93 16.36
CA LYS A 88 5.01 16.81 17.27
C LYS A 88 4.84 15.47 16.52
N LYS A 89 3.69 15.25 15.89
CA LYS A 89 3.41 14.04 15.08
C LYS A 89 4.43 13.85 13.95
N SER A 90 4.82 14.94 13.27
CA SER A 90 5.86 14.89 12.21
C SER A 90 7.24 14.48 12.76
N ARG A 91 7.63 14.99 13.95
CA ARG A 91 8.88 14.60 14.62
C ARG A 91 8.87 13.15 15.11
N GLU A 92 7.75 12.67 15.64
CA GLU A 92 7.58 11.26 16.07
C GLU A 92 7.68 10.27 14.90
N ILE A 93 7.21 10.67 13.72
CA ILE A 93 7.41 9.89 12.48
C ILE A 93 8.89 9.91 12.09
N GLN A 94 9.53 11.08 12.09
CA GLN A 94 10.96 11.21 11.72
C GLN A 94 11.90 10.49 12.70
N SER A 95 11.61 10.47 14.01
CA SER A 95 12.41 9.71 14.97
C SER A 95 12.29 8.21 14.71
N LYS A 96 11.08 7.68 14.53
CA LYS A 96 10.87 6.26 14.19
C LYS A 96 11.65 5.84 12.93
N PHE A 97 11.63 6.65 11.86
CA PHE A 97 12.43 6.38 10.66
C PHE A 97 13.95 6.47 10.91
N LYS A 98 14.40 7.41 11.74
CA LYS A 98 15.83 7.54 12.09
C LYS A 98 16.32 6.39 12.97
N ASP A 99 15.50 5.93 13.91
CA ASP A 99 15.78 4.79 14.78
C ASP A 99 15.80 3.48 13.99
N HIS A 100 14.90 3.32 13.01
CA HIS A 100 15.00 2.24 12.02
C HIS A 100 16.30 2.31 11.22
N SER A 101 16.68 3.47 10.65
CA SER A 101 17.95 3.60 9.91
C SER A 101 19.18 3.35 10.78
N ASN A 102 19.15 3.71 12.06
CA ASN A 102 20.23 3.43 13.00
C ASN A 102 20.30 1.92 13.34
N LYS A 103 19.15 1.28 13.55
CA LYS A 103 19.05 -0.17 13.79
C LYS A 103 19.48 -0.99 12.57
N GLU A 104 19.12 -0.53 11.38
CA GLU A 104 19.52 -1.09 10.09
C GLU A 104 21.04 -0.96 9.87
N LYS A 105 21.63 0.20 10.15
CA LYS A 105 23.10 0.38 10.12
C LYS A 105 23.83 -0.51 11.14
N ALA A 106 23.31 -0.64 12.36
CA ALA A 106 23.87 -1.55 13.35
C ALA A 106 23.79 -3.02 12.90
N MET A 107 22.67 -3.42 12.30
CA MET A 107 22.46 -4.75 11.71
C MET A 107 23.40 -4.99 10.51
N GLN A 108 23.61 -3.98 9.68
CA GLN A 108 24.51 -4.04 8.53
C GLN A 108 25.98 -4.17 8.97
N VAL A 109 26.41 -3.42 10.00
CA VAL A 109 27.75 -3.57 10.62
C VAL A 109 27.94 -4.99 11.17
N MET A 110 26.94 -5.56 11.84
CA MET A 110 26.99 -6.97 12.28
C MET A 110 27.04 -7.96 11.10
N SER A 111 26.36 -7.68 9.98
CA SER A 111 26.42 -8.52 8.78
C SER A 111 27.76 -8.46 8.04
N THR A 112 28.56 -7.40 8.23
CA THR A 112 29.90 -7.25 7.63
C THR A 112 31.03 -7.86 8.44
N MET A 113 30.78 -8.35 9.67
CA MET A 113 31.81 -9.07 10.43
C MET A 113 31.87 -10.54 10.03
N SER A 114 33.03 -10.94 9.49
CA SER A 114 33.30 -12.34 9.15
C SER A 114 33.37 -13.20 10.42
N SER A 115 32.81 -14.42 10.36
CA SER A 115 32.70 -15.36 11.48
C SER A 115 34.04 -15.72 12.14
N ALA A 116 35.16 -15.51 11.46
CA ALA A 116 36.50 -15.68 12.00
C ALA A 116 36.82 -14.79 13.22
N GLN A 117 36.17 -13.63 13.38
CA GLN A 117 36.46 -12.71 14.49
C GLN A 117 35.76 -13.06 15.81
N ILE A 118 34.76 -13.94 15.80
CA ILE A 118 33.94 -14.27 16.98
C ILE A 118 34.57 -15.38 17.82
N VAL A 119 35.37 -16.27 17.22
CA VAL A 119 35.88 -17.50 17.88
C VAL A 119 37.14 -17.26 18.73
N SER A 120 37.86 -16.15 18.52
CA SER A 120 39.12 -15.85 19.24
C SER A 120 38.96 -15.01 20.52
N ALA A 121 37.73 -14.63 20.89
CA ALA A 121 37.47 -13.72 22.03
C ALA A 121 37.38 -14.42 23.40
N ALA A 122 37.72 -15.72 23.49
CA ALA A 122 37.57 -16.53 24.70
C ALA A 122 38.80 -17.37 25.01
N MET A 123 39.85 -16.74 25.58
CA MET A 123 40.91 -17.35 26.41
C MET A 123 41.78 -16.25 27.05
N PHE A 124 42.46 -16.58 28.16
CA PHE A 124 43.49 -15.80 28.87
C PHE A 124 43.09 -14.47 29.57
N SER A 125 42.70 -14.61 30.83
CA SER A 125 42.87 -13.57 31.85
C SER A 125 44.31 -13.51 32.39
N ASN A 126 44.65 -12.37 33.00
CA ASN A 126 45.69 -12.13 34.00
C ASN A 126 47.18 -11.88 33.61
N LYS A 127 47.60 -10.68 34.05
CA LYS A 127 48.90 -10.21 34.58
C LYS A 127 49.96 -9.57 33.64
N PRO A 128 50.76 -8.60 34.15
CA PRO A 128 51.59 -7.72 33.32
C PRO A 128 53.11 -7.85 33.57
N GLN A 129 53.93 -7.33 32.64
CA GLN A 129 55.22 -6.70 32.96
C GLN A 129 55.72 -5.78 31.82
N LEU A 130 56.91 -5.17 31.99
CA LEU A 130 57.34 -3.92 31.34
C LEU A 130 58.51 -4.14 30.31
N PRO A 131 59.38 -3.16 29.94
CA PRO A 131 59.54 -2.72 28.54
C PRO A 131 60.90 -3.06 27.89
N THR A 132 61.09 -2.77 26.60
CA THR A 132 62.29 -2.08 26.06
C THR A 132 62.20 -1.75 24.53
N LEU A 133 62.85 -0.64 24.14
CA LEU A 133 63.48 -0.23 22.85
C LEU A 133 63.13 -0.95 21.51
N GLY A 134 62.97 -0.29 20.35
CA GLY A 134 63.00 1.15 20.00
C GLY A 134 63.29 1.43 18.50
N ASN A 135 63.22 2.71 18.08
CA ASN A 135 63.64 3.33 16.80
C ASN A 135 62.89 3.05 15.46
N GLY A 136 62.80 4.10 14.62
CA GLY A 136 62.66 4.03 13.15
C GLY A 136 61.26 3.77 12.57
N ALA A 137 60.42 4.67 12.04
CA ALA A 137 60.41 6.10 11.65
C ALA A 137 60.03 6.27 10.15
N TYR A 138 59.31 7.37 9.86
CA TYR A 138 58.94 7.90 8.52
C TYR A 138 57.96 7.10 7.64
N ALA A 139 56.72 7.59 7.52
CA ALA A 139 56.04 7.80 6.23
C ALA A 139 54.75 8.62 6.43
N THR A 140 54.63 9.75 5.72
CA THR A 140 53.37 10.51 5.55
C THR A 140 53.08 10.65 4.06
N SER A 141 51.82 10.50 3.65
CA SER A 141 51.34 10.74 2.28
C SER A 141 51.61 12.20 1.83
N PRO A 142 51.63 12.50 0.51
CA PRO A 142 50.38 12.60 -0.25
C PRO A 142 50.42 12.04 -1.69
N MET A 143 49.25 11.99 -2.32
CA MET A 143 49.03 11.55 -3.70
C MET A 143 48.50 12.72 -4.55
N TRP A 144 49.07 12.94 -5.74
CA TRP A 144 48.55 13.87 -6.75
C TRP A 144 49.06 13.54 -8.17
N GLN A 145 48.36 14.11 -9.16
CA GLN A 145 48.68 14.25 -10.60
C GLN A 145 48.19 13.16 -11.58
N ASN A 146 47.94 13.63 -12.80
CA ASN A 146 47.24 12.98 -13.92
C ASN A 146 47.81 13.55 -15.25
N PRO A 147 48.02 12.72 -16.28
CA PRO A 147 47.53 13.04 -17.63
C PRO A 147 46.93 11.78 -18.33
N MET A 148 45.99 11.83 -19.28
CA MET A 148 46.01 12.47 -20.62
C MET A 148 47.14 11.89 -21.53
N SER A 149 46.94 11.51 -22.80
CA SER A 149 45.92 11.93 -23.79
C SER A 149 45.79 10.92 -24.97
N GLN A 150 44.73 11.06 -25.81
CA GLN A 150 44.67 10.67 -27.26
C GLN A 150 44.72 9.14 -27.58
N ASN A 151 44.24 8.57 -28.70
CA ASN A 151 43.49 9.00 -29.92
C ASN A 151 42.93 7.71 -30.61
N ILE A 152 41.96 7.65 -31.55
CA ILE A 152 41.03 8.59 -32.22
C ILE A 152 39.79 7.79 -32.78
N ALA A 153 38.84 8.41 -33.50
CA ALA A 153 37.74 7.76 -34.28
C ALA A 153 37.73 8.28 -35.74
N PRO A 154 36.87 7.82 -36.71
CA PRO A 154 35.53 8.46 -36.85
C PRO A 154 34.40 7.73 -37.67
N TYR A 155 33.18 8.32 -37.66
CA TYR A 155 32.01 8.19 -38.57
C TYR A 155 31.34 6.81 -38.79
N GLY A 156 30.02 6.67 -38.99
CA GLY A 156 28.82 7.56 -38.99
C GLY A 156 27.57 6.69 -39.38
N HIS A 157 26.29 7.06 -39.48
CA HIS A 157 25.42 8.22 -39.20
C HIS A 157 23.97 7.77 -39.66
N ILE A 158 22.88 8.16 -38.98
CA ILE A 158 21.43 8.02 -39.36
C ILE A 158 20.77 6.61 -39.42
N ALA A 159 19.68 6.39 -38.63
CA ALA A 159 18.29 6.12 -39.10
C ALA A 159 17.31 5.62 -38.01
N ASP A 160 16.11 6.22 -37.94
CA ASP A 160 14.94 5.70 -37.20
C ASP A 160 14.13 4.69 -38.04
N ILE A 161 13.75 3.52 -37.49
CA ILE A 161 12.67 2.66 -38.04
C ILE A 161 11.82 2.07 -36.90
N LYS A 162 10.49 2.15 -37.03
CA LYS A 162 9.50 1.44 -36.19
C LYS A 162 9.25 0.02 -36.72
N PRO A 163 9.02 -0.99 -35.86
CA PRO A 163 8.69 -2.34 -36.30
C PRO A 163 7.23 -2.45 -36.77
N CYS A 164 7.01 -2.69 -38.07
CA CYS A 164 5.76 -3.19 -38.64
C CYS A 164 5.98 -3.67 -40.09
N ILE A 165 5.58 -4.90 -40.41
CA ILE A 165 4.98 -5.34 -41.70
C ILE A 165 4.60 -6.82 -41.59
N ASN A 166 3.45 -7.20 -42.15
CA ASN A 166 3.02 -8.60 -42.27
C ASN A 166 3.67 -9.25 -43.49
N GLY A 167 4.14 -10.50 -43.37
CA GLY A 167 4.69 -11.28 -44.47
C GLY A 167 4.01 -12.64 -44.60
N VAL A 168 3.12 -12.79 -45.59
CA VAL A 168 2.56 -14.10 -45.99
C VAL A 168 3.35 -14.61 -47.19
N PHE A 169 4.05 -15.73 -47.04
CA PHE A 169 4.47 -16.73 -48.04
C PHE A 169 5.28 -17.81 -47.29
N GLY A 170 5.19 -19.12 -47.54
CA GLY A 170 4.29 -19.84 -48.43
C GLY A 170 5.01 -20.73 -49.44
N ASP A 171 5.58 -21.86 -49.01
CA ASP A 171 6.04 -22.92 -49.93
C ASP A 171 5.88 -24.34 -49.34
N LYS A 172 6.04 -25.36 -50.19
CA LYS A 172 5.67 -26.77 -49.95
C LYS A 172 6.88 -27.70 -49.97
N SER A 173 6.80 -28.80 -49.23
CA SER A 173 7.45 -30.06 -49.60
C SER A 173 6.69 -31.24 -49.03
N THR A 174 6.61 -32.33 -49.79
CA THR A 174 5.72 -33.47 -49.53
C THR A 174 6.50 -34.77 -49.35
N SER A 175 6.12 -35.57 -48.36
CA SER A 175 6.25 -37.03 -48.44
C SER A 175 4.98 -37.67 -47.87
N VAL A 176 4.54 -38.77 -48.50
CA VAL A 176 3.31 -39.48 -48.16
C VAL A 176 3.62 -40.93 -47.82
N LEU A 177 3.07 -41.41 -46.70
CA LEU A 177 2.80 -42.82 -46.46
C LEU A 177 1.43 -42.93 -45.78
N SER A 178 0.57 -43.78 -46.34
CA SER A 178 -0.84 -43.93 -45.93
C SER A 178 -1.02 -45.19 -45.07
N GLY A 179 -1.76 -45.09 -43.96
CA GLY A 179 -2.06 -46.25 -43.11
C GLY A 179 -3.13 -45.99 -42.04
N SER A 180 -4.35 -46.45 -42.30
CA SER A 180 -5.39 -46.80 -41.31
C SER A 180 -5.61 -45.87 -40.09
N GLY A 181 -6.33 -44.77 -40.31
CA GLY A 181 -7.65 -44.60 -39.68
C GLY A 181 -7.77 -44.50 -38.15
N PHE A 182 -7.32 -43.38 -37.56
CA PHE A 182 -7.95 -42.82 -36.35
C PHE A 182 -8.23 -41.33 -36.55
N SER A 183 -9.49 -40.92 -36.36
CA SER A 183 -9.95 -39.55 -36.61
C SER A 183 -9.42 -38.59 -35.54
N HIS A 184 -8.21 -38.07 -35.77
CA HIS A 184 -7.64 -36.99 -34.95
C HIS A 184 -8.38 -35.69 -35.28
N ASN A 185 -9.37 -35.38 -34.44
CA ASN A 185 -10.04 -34.09 -34.46
C ASN A 185 -8.97 -33.00 -34.22
N ASN A 186 -8.76 -32.14 -35.22
CA ASN A 186 -7.66 -31.16 -35.22
C ASN A 186 -8.01 -29.93 -34.36
N GLY A 187 -8.24 -30.20 -33.07
CA GLY A 187 -8.63 -29.20 -32.09
C GLY A 187 -7.48 -28.24 -31.83
N SER A 188 -7.71 -26.95 -32.11
CA SER A 188 -6.90 -25.88 -31.54
C SER A 188 -7.12 -25.84 -30.03
N VAL A 189 -6.32 -26.63 -29.30
CA VAL A 189 -6.31 -26.60 -27.84
C VAL A 189 -5.71 -25.26 -27.42
N LEU A 190 -6.58 -24.33 -27.01
CA LEU A 190 -6.14 -23.13 -26.29
C LEU A 190 -5.28 -23.60 -25.10
N PRO A 191 -4.06 -23.06 -24.90
CA PRO A 191 -3.10 -23.59 -23.91
C PRO A 191 -3.58 -23.51 -22.46
N PHE A 192 -4.67 -22.77 -22.24
CA PHE A 192 -5.41 -22.68 -21.00
C PHE A 192 -6.84 -23.16 -21.23
N ASP A 193 -7.09 -24.43 -20.89
CA ASP A 193 -8.45 -24.98 -20.76
C ASP A 193 -9.31 -24.10 -19.81
N GLY A 194 -10.58 -23.90 -20.16
CA GLY A 194 -11.48 -22.82 -19.69
C GLY A 194 -11.99 -22.93 -18.25
N ARG A 195 -11.12 -23.36 -17.33
CA ARG A 195 -11.45 -23.65 -15.92
C ARG A 195 -10.93 -22.59 -14.94
N PHE A 196 -10.45 -21.46 -15.46
CA PHE A 196 -9.74 -20.44 -14.70
C PHE A 196 -10.21 -19.04 -15.16
N PRO A 197 -10.94 -18.29 -14.32
CA PRO A 197 -11.61 -17.05 -14.72
C PRO A 197 -10.65 -15.86 -14.85
N ILE A 198 -9.41 -15.99 -14.35
CA ILE A 198 -8.38 -14.94 -14.38
C ILE A 198 -7.13 -15.56 -15.03
N ALA A 199 -7.05 -15.46 -16.35
CA ALA A 199 -5.95 -15.97 -17.16
C ALA A 199 -5.66 -15.06 -18.36
N SER A 200 -4.37 -14.74 -18.56
CA SER A 200 -3.87 -13.93 -19.67
C SER A 200 -3.18 -14.82 -20.73
N HIS A 201 -2.41 -14.20 -21.63
CA HIS A 201 -1.56 -14.90 -22.60
C HIS A 201 -0.38 -15.66 -21.96
N LYS A 202 0.01 -15.33 -20.72
CA LYS A 202 1.21 -15.87 -20.06
C LYS A 202 0.99 -16.36 -18.63
N LEU A 203 0.03 -15.80 -17.88
CA LEU A 203 -0.20 -16.10 -16.47
C LEU A 203 -1.65 -16.53 -16.21
N ARG A 204 -1.83 -17.44 -15.26
CA ARG A 204 -3.13 -17.92 -14.77
C ARG A 204 -3.15 -17.80 -13.25
N LEU A 205 -4.15 -17.15 -12.67
CA LEU A 205 -4.36 -17.16 -11.22
C LEU A 205 -5.00 -18.50 -10.83
N LEU A 206 -4.38 -19.24 -9.92
CA LEU A 206 -4.94 -20.45 -9.31
C LEU A 206 -5.73 -20.11 -8.03
N ASP A 207 -5.15 -19.26 -7.18
CA ASP A 207 -5.82 -18.69 -6.01
C ASP A 207 -5.35 -17.26 -5.69
N PHE A 208 -6.23 -16.51 -5.03
CA PHE A 208 -5.89 -15.30 -4.26
C PHE A 208 -6.71 -15.32 -2.96
N ASN A 209 -6.04 -15.19 -1.83
CA ASN A 209 -6.65 -15.25 -0.51
C ASN A 209 -6.18 -14.06 0.34
N ALA A 210 -7.10 -13.43 1.08
CA ALA A 210 -6.77 -12.45 2.11
C ALA A 210 -7.43 -12.88 3.43
N TYR A 211 -6.60 -13.09 4.46
CA TYR A 211 -7.01 -13.73 5.71
C TYR A 211 -6.29 -13.16 6.93
N VAL A 212 -6.80 -13.54 8.10
CA VAL A 212 -6.14 -13.36 9.38
C VAL A 212 -6.05 -14.71 10.09
N SER A 213 -4.91 -15.01 10.71
CA SER A 213 -4.75 -16.17 11.59
C SER A 213 -4.40 -15.70 13.01
N SER A 214 -4.70 -16.52 14.01
CA SER A 214 -4.05 -16.34 15.32
C SER A 214 -2.58 -16.78 15.24
N ARG A 215 -1.82 -16.48 16.29
CA ARG A 215 -0.53 -17.12 16.59
C ARG A 215 -0.68 -18.28 17.57
N ASP A 216 -1.74 -18.25 18.37
CA ASP A 216 -2.04 -19.25 19.38
C ASP A 216 -2.79 -20.46 18.77
N ASP A 217 -3.37 -20.27 17.58
CA ASP A 217 -3.90 -21.30 16.69
C ASP A 217 -3.59 -20.88 15.23
N SER A 218 -2.74 -21.65 14.55
CA SER A 218 -2.28 -21.38 13.18
C SER A 218 -3.23 -21.89 12.08
N ASP A 219 -4.16 -22.77 12.45
CA ASP A 219 -5.06 -23.45 11.52
C ASP A 219 -6.42 -22.76 11.50
N ALA A 220 -6.82 -22.12 12.61
CA ALA A 220 -7.90 -21.13 12.65
C ALA A 220 -7.56 -19.87 11.82
N LYS A 221 -7.94 -19.92 10.53
CA LYS A 221 -7.83 -18.80 9.57
C LYS A 221 -9.21 -18.27 9.22
N HIS A 222 -9.45 -16.98 9.47
CA HIS A 222 -10.62 -16.26 8.96
C HIS A 222 -10.29 -15.62 7.61
N PHE A 223 -11.03 -15.99 6.57
CA PHE A 223 -10.83 -15.48 5.21
C PHE A 223 -11.76 -14.31 4.92
N PHE A 224 -11.22 -13.09 4.88
CA PHE A 224 -11.95 -11.91 4.41
C PHE A 224 -12.37 -12.09 2.94
N THR A 225 -11.49 -12.69 2.12
CA THR A 225 -11.84 -13.17 0.79
C THR A 225 -11.01 -14.39 0.40
N SER A 226 -11.65 -15.33 -0.27
CA SER A 226 -11.02 -16.40 -1.04
C SER A 226 -11.51 -16.31 -2.49
N ILE A 227 -10.57 -16.30 -3.43
CA ILE A 227 -10.79 -16.37 -4.87
C ILE A 227 -10.02 -17.60 -5.35
N ALA A 228 -10.73 -18.51 -6.00
CA ALA A 228 -10.19 -19.78 -6.48
C ALA A 228 -10.58 -20.02 -7.94
N ALA A 229 -9.94 -20.99 -8.59
CA ALA A 229 -10.30 -21.45 -9.91
C ALA A 229 -11.80 -21.84 -10.00
N SER A 230 -12.47 -21.38 -11.05
CA SER A 230 -13.90 -21.59 -11.33
C SER A 230 -14.11 -21.77 -12.83
N GLN A 231 -15.09 -22.57 -13.21
CA GLN A 231 -15.41 -22.88 -14.62
C GLN A 231 -16.39 -21.88 -15.26
N LEU A 232 -16.61 -20.73 -14.61
CA LEU A 232 -17.44 -19.66 -15.15
C LEU A 232 -16.55 -18.63 -15.86
N GLU A 233 -16.76 -18.44 -17.16
CA GLU A 233 -16.18 -17.32 -17.91
C GLU A 233 -16.63 -15.97 -17.30
N PRO A 234 -15.74 -14.98 -17.13
CA PRO A 234 -16.12 -13.69 -16.57
C PRO A 234 -17.03 -12.88 -17.49
N ASP A 235 -18.03 -12.21 -16.91
CA ASP A 235 -18.83 -11.22 -17.66
C ASP A 235 -17.93 -10.08 -18.17
N PRO A 236 -18.10 -9.60 -19.41
CA PRO A 236 -17.41 -8.41 -19.89
C PRO A 236 -17.92 -7.15 -19.18
N ILE A 237 -17.02 -6.21 -18.89
CA ILE A 237 -17.36 -4.88 -18.42
C ILE A 237 -16.43 -3.83 -19.05
N ASP A 238 -16.99 -2.72 -19.50
CA ASP A 238 -16.20 -1.62 -20.07
C ASP A 238 -15.38 -0.90 -18.97
N ILE A 239 -14.11 -0.62 -19.29
CA ILE A 239 -13.18 0.04 -18.36
C ILE A 239 -13.62 1.42 -17.88
N SER A 240 -14.43 2.16 -18.66
CA SER A 240 -14.89 3.50 -18.28
C SER A 240 -15.79 3.50 -17.04
N VAL A 241 -16.45 2.37 -16.73
CA VAL A 241 -17.32 2.18 -15.57
C VAL A 241 -16.54 2.20 -14.24
N ILE A 242 -15.22 1.96 -14.27
CA ILE A 242 -14.38 1.87 -13.06
C ILE A 242 -13.12 2.75 -13.08
N GLN A 243 -12.74 3.32 -14.23
CA GLN A 243 -11.45 4.03 -14.38
C GLN A 243 -11.25 5.18 -13.37
N ASP A 244 -12.33 5.84 -12.96
CA ASP A 244 -12.36 6.96 -12.00
C ASP A 244 -12.04 6.52 -10.55
N LYS A 245 -12.32 5.25 -10.23
CA LYS A 245 -12.01 4.65 -8.92
C LYS A 245 -10.55 4.22 -8.78
N PHE A 246 -9.75 4.41 -9.82
CA PHE A 246 -8.32 4.12 -9.85
C PHE A 246 -7.50 5.38 -10.22
N PRO A 247 -6.18 5.38 -9.99
CA PRO A 247 -5.37 6.57 -10.26
C PRO A 247 -5.31 6.90 -11.76
N GLU A 248 -5.61 8.14 -12.11
CA GLU A 248 -5.48 8.68 -13.48
C GLU A 248 -4.03 9.03 -13.86
N ASN A 249 -3.09 8.98 -12.91
CA ASN A 249 -1.69 9.37 -13.09
C ASN A 249 -0.84 8.19 -13.61
N LYS A 250 0.48 8.43 -13.77
CA LYS A 250 1.41 7.41 -14.26
C LYS A 250 1.42 6.15 -13.36
N GLY A 251 1.25 4.99 -13.98
CA GLY A 251 1.00 3.70 -13.32
C GLY A 251 -0.46 3.43 -12.99
N GLY A 252 -1.39 4.20 -13.55
CA GLY A 252 -2.84 4.05 -13.41
C GLY A 252 -3.43 2.90 -14.24
N LEU A 253 -4.61 2.39 -13.84
CA LEU A 253 -5.31 1.28 -14.53
C LEU A 253 -5.42 1.53 -16.04
N LYS A 254 -5.85 2.73 -16.43
CA LYS A 254 -6.01 3.13 -17.83
C LYS A 254 -4.69 3.14 -18.61
N GLU A 255 -3.60 3.62 -18.02
CA GLU A 255 -2.29 3.66 -18.71
C GLU A 255 -1.71 2.26 -18.91
N HIS A 256 -2.01 1.30 -18.01
CA HIS A 256 -1.69 -0.10 -18.25
C HIS A 256 -2.60 -0.71 -19.34
N PHE A 257 -3.91 -0.44 -19.30
CA PHE A 257 -4.87 -0.98 -20.26
C PHE A 257 -4.63 -0.48 -21.70
N ASP A 258 -4.45 0.83 -21.91
CA ASP A 258 -4.21 1.41 -23.24
C ASP A 258 -2.82 1.02 -23.83
N ARG A 259 -1.95 0.33 -23.07
CA ARG A 259 -0.61 -0.14 -23.51
C ARG A 259 -0.47 -1.66 -23.67
N CYS A 260 -1.38 -2.46 -23.11
CA CYS A 260 -1.17 -3.90 -22.95
C CYS A 260 -2.40 -4.70 -23.41
N PRO A 261 -2.25 -6.01 -23.73
CA PRO A 261 -3.36 -6.81 -24.22
C PRO A 261 -4.55 -6.85 -23.23
N ALA A 262 -5.75 -6.49 -23.69
CA ALA A 262 -6.95 -6.40 -22.85
C ALA A 262 -7.32 -7.72 -22.14
N ASN A 263 -6.90 -8.88 -22.68
CA ASN A 263 -7.07 -10.19 -22.03
C ASN A 263 -6.22 -10.37 -20.76
N ALA A 264 -5.34 -9.43 -20.40
CA ALA A 264 -4.64 -9.42 -19.12
C ALA A 264 -5.41 -8.67 -18.01
N PHE A 265 -6.55 -8.03 -18.29
CA PHE A 265 -7.23 -7.10 -17.39
C PHE A 265 -8.57 -7.63 -16.86
N PHE A 266 -8.70 -7.65 -15.53
CA PHE A 266 -9.85 -8.19 -14.82
C PHE A 266 -10.32 -7.22 -13.72
N MET A 267 -11.60 -7.22 -13.43
CA MET A 267 -12.17 -6.59 -12.23
C MET A 267 -12.78 -7.66 -11.34
N VAL A 268 -12.55 -7.59 -10.03
CA VAL A 268 -13.18 -8.49 -9.06
C VAL A 268 -13.97 -7.66 -8.06
N LYS A 269 -15.29 -7.90 -8.02
CA LYS A 269 -16.13 -7.44 -6.92
C LYS A 269 -16.04 -8.46 -5.78
N VAL A 270 -15.69 -8.01 -4.59
CA VAL A 270 -15.51 -8.82 -3.40
C VAL A 270 -16.53 -8.40 -2.34
N TRP A 271 -17.29 -9.36 -1.83
CA TRP A 271 -18.09 -9.23 -0.61
C TRP A 271 -17.29 -9.84 0.53
N ALA A 272 -16.61 -8.96 1.28
CA ALA A 272 -15.66 -9.35 2.31
C ALA A 272 -16.40 -9.85 3.56
N ASP A 273 -15.95 -10.98 4.10
CA ASP A 273 -16.47 -11.47 5.38
C ASP A 273 -15.77 -10.76 6.54
N MET A 274 -16.51 -9.87 7.21
CA MET A 274 -16.03 -9.10 8.35
C MET A 274 -16.34 -9.76 9.71
N ASN A 275 -17.02 -10.92 9.72
CA ASN A 275 -17.49 -11.60 10.93
C ASN A 275 -16.36 -12.35 11.68
N CYS A 276 -15.16 -11.75 11.78
CA CYS A 276 -14.00 -12.37 12.42
C CYS A 276 -14.10 -12.24 13.95
N PRO A 277 -14.14 -13.35 14.73
CA PRO A 277 -14.22 -13.26 16.18
C PRO A 277 -12.92 -12.70 16.78
N GLY A 278 -13.00 -11.52 17.39
CA GLY A 278 -11.99 -10.97 18.30
C GLY A 278 -10.63 -10.62 17.66
N ILE A 279 -10.50 -9.39 17.14
CA ILE A 279 -9.19 -8.85 16.75
C ILE A 279 -8.29 -8.76 17.99
N SER A 280 -7.29 -9.64 18.08
CA SER A 280 -6.28 -9.65 19.13
C SER A 280 -4.95 -9.07 18.64
N PRO A 281 -4.06 -8.57 19.52
CA PRO A 281 -2.70 -8.20 19.14
C PRO A 281 -1.83 -9.41 18.70
N ASN A 282 -2.31 -10.64 18.88
CA ASN A 282 -1.66 -11.86 18.40
C ASN A 282 -2.04 -12.22 16.96
N CYS A 283 -3.08 -11.57 16.39
CA CYS A 283 -3.54 -11.82 15.03
C CYS A 283 -2.52 -11.37 13.98
N THR A 284 -2.26 -12.22 12.98
CA THR A 284 -1.38 -11.92 11.85
C THR A 284 -2.20 -11.82 10.56
N TYR A 285 -2.13 -10.66 9.90
CA TYR A 285 -2.92 -10.34 8.71
C TYR A 285 -2.09 -10.53 7.43
N GLU A 286 -2.57 -11.36 6.52
CA GLU A 286 -1.79 -11.86 5.39
C GLU A 286 -2.64 -11.95 4.12
N TYR A 287 -1.97 -11.88 2.97
CA TYR A 287 -2.53 -12.36 1.70
C TYR A 287 -1.60 -13.42 1.09
N SER A 288 -2.20 -14.37 0.38
CA SER A 288 -1.49 -15.28 -0.50
C SER A 288 -2.06 -15.25 -1.90
N SER A 289 -1.26 -15.67 -2.87
CA SER A 289 -1.65 -15.74 -4.26
C SER A 289 -0.80 -16.78 -4.95
N THR A 290 -1.45 -17.74 -5.62
CA THR A 290 -0.77 -18.71 -6.46
C THR A 290 -1.04 -18.40 -7.94
N ILE A 291 0.03 -18.24 -8.71
CA ILE A 291 -0.03 -18.05 -10.18
C ILE A 291 0.69 -19.21 -10.87
N GLU A 292 0.16 -19.64 -12.01
CA GLU A 292 0.75 -20.62 -12.94
C GLU A 292 1.20 -19.92 -14.23
N SER A 293 2.35 -20.33 -14.76
CA SER A 293 2.81 -19.99 -16.12
C SER A 293 3.39 -21.22 -16.83
N LEU A 294 3.45 -21.14 -18.16
CA LEU A 294 4.24 -22.06 -19.00
C LEU A 294 5.70 -21.61 -19.17
N LEU A 295 6.06 -20.41 -18.67
CA LEU A 295 7.36 -19.79 -18.86
C LEU A 295 7.98 -19.41 -17.52
N ASN A 296 9.30 -19.57 -17.39
CA ASN A 296 10.04 -19.06 -16.24
C ASN A 296 10.24 -17.54 -16.41
N ILE A 297 9.28 -16.75 -15.94
CA ILE A 297 9.35 -15.29 -15.98
C ILE A 297 9.56 -14.77 -14.57
N PRO A 298 10.61 -13.98 -14.27
CA PRO A 298 10.71 -13.30 -12.98
C PRO A 298 9.57 -12.28 -12.86
N LEU A 299 8.76 -12.39 -11.81
CA LEU A 299 7.56 -11.56 -11.64
C LEU A 299 7.82 -10.40 -10.68
N GLU A 300 7.20 -9.26 -10.96
CA GLU A 300 7.09 -8.14 -10.04
C GLU A 300 5.60 -7.85 -9.76
N HIS A 301 5.23 -7.89 -8.48
CA HIS A 301 3.88 -7.65 -7.99
C HIS A 301 3.77 -6.24 -7.42
N THR A 302 3.27 -5.31 -8.23
CA THR A 302 2.89 -3.97 -7.79
C THR A 302 1.45 -3.97 -7.27
N THR A 303 1.27 -3.88 -5.96
CA THR A 303 -0.05 -3.77 -5.32
C THR A 303 -0.26 -2.33 -4.83
N ARG A 304 -1.24 -1.62 -5.42
CA ARG A 304 -1.58 -0.23 -5.12
C ARG A 304 -2.90 -0.16 -4.36
N VAL A 305 -2.89 0.43 -3.17
CA VAL A 305 -4.11 0.68 -2.37
C VAL A 305 -4.55 2.11 -2.60
N CYS A 306 -5.83 2.30 -2.97
CA CYS A 306 -6.36 3.58 -3.42
C CYS A 306 -7.60 3.99 -2.61
N SER A 307 -7.77 5.30 -2.43
CA SER A 307 -8.89 5.92 -1.72
C SER A 307 -9.38 7.14 -2.51
N SER A 308 -10.66 7.14 -2.89
CA SER A 308 -11.30 8.13 -3.77
C SER A 308 -10.47 8.43 -5.03
N GLY A 309 -10.14 7.36 -5.78
CA GLY A 309 -9.31 7.40 -7.00
C GLY A 309 -7.81 7.66 -6.76
N LYS A 310 -7.38 7.97 -5.53
CA LYS A 310 -5.99 8.37 -5.26
C LYS A 310 -5.20 7.26 -4.59
N GLN A 311 -4.03 6.97 -5.15
CA GLN A 311 -3.06 6.04 -4.57
C GLN A 311 -2.62 6.53 -3.17
N VAL A 312 -2.83 5.69 -2.15
CA VAL A 312 -2.40 5.93 -0.78
C VAL A 312 -1.12 5.15 -0.46
N ILE A 313 -1.04 3.90 -0.93
CA ILE A 313 0.11 3.01 -0.72
C ILE A 313 0.43 2.27 -2.02
N VAL A 314 1.73 2.00 -2.22
CA VAL A 314 2.22 0.99 -3.15
C VAL A 314 3.09 0.01 -2.36
N LYS A 315 2.94 -1.27 -2.64
CA LYS A 315 3.87 -2.33 -2.22
C LYS A 315 4.34 -3.04 -3.49
N VAL A 316 5.65 -3.20 -3.65
CA VAL A 316 6.29 -3.88 -4.78
C VAL A 316 7.04 -5.09 -4.23
N GLU A 317 6.82 -6.25 -4.82
CA GLU A 317 7.38 -7.53 -4.36
C GLU A 317 7.85 -8.34 -5.57
N SER A 318 9.10 -8.82 -5.57
CA SER A 318 9.62 -9.71 -6.62
C SER A 318 9.35 -11.17 -6.28
N GLU A 319 9.04 -11.99 -7.28
CA GLU A 319 8.77 -13.42 -7.14
C GLU A 319 9.43 -14.24 -8.26
N GLN A 320 9.82 -15.48 -7.95
CA GLN A 320 10.50 -16.40 -8.86
C GLN A 320 9.72 -17.72 -8.95
N GLY A 321 9.66 -18.31 -10.15
CA GLY A 321 8.83 -19.48 -10.42
C GLY A 321 9.49 -20.80 -10.01
N VAL A 322 8.76 -21.63 -9.27
CA VAL A 322 9.17 -23.00 -8.94
C VAL A 322 8.68 -23.95 -10.05
N PRO A 323 9.55 -24.75 -10.69
CA PRO A 323 9.14 -25.69 -11.73
C PRO A 323 8.41 -26.89 -11.15
N GLU A 324 7.13 -27.07 -11.49
CA GLU A 324 6.27 -28.17 -11.04
C GLU A 324 5.42 -28.69 -12.21
N GLY A 325 5.43 -30.00 -12.46
CA GLY A 325 4.55 -30.63 -13.46
C GLY A 325 4.74 -30.13 -14.91
N GLY A 326 5.90 -29.57 -15.26
CA GLY A 326 6.16 -28.94 -16.56
C GLY A 326 5.61 -27.51 -16.69
N ARG A 327 5.23 -26.88 -15.57
CA ARG A 327 4.79 -25.48 -15.45
C ARG A 327 5.65 -24.77 -14.41
N TYR A 328 5.55 -23.44 -14.35
CA TYR A 328 6.16 -22.62 -13.31
C TYR A 328 5.08 -22.10 -12.38
N ILE A 329 5.19 -22.44 -11.09
CA ILE A 329 4.25 -22.05 -10.05
C ILE A 329 4.90 -20.99 -9.16
N PHE A 330 4.16 -19.90 -8.96
CA PHE A 330 4.54 -18.74 -8.18
C PHE A 330 3.61 -18.73 -6.97
N ARG A 331 4.14 -18.99 -5.76
CA ARG A 331 3.37 -19.01 -4.49
C ARG A 331 3.81 -17.88 -3.57
N ARG A 332 3.17 -16.72 -3.73
CA ARG A 332 3.38 -15.56 -2.89
C ARG A 332 2.58 -15.70 -1.60
N LYS A 333 3.26 -15.51 -0.48
CA LYS A 333 2.64 -15.24 0.82
C LYS A 333 3.25 -13.97 1.39
N SER A 334 2.44 -13.01 1.83
CA SER A 334 2.95 -11.74 2.33
C SER A 334 2.02 -11.05 3.34
N THR A 335 2.61 -10.28 4.25
CA THR A 335 1.89 -9.59 5.32
C THR A 335 1.23 -8.30 4.83
N MET A 336 0.07 -7.99 5.41
CA MET A 336 -0.60 -6.71 5.21
C MET A 336 0.18 -5.58 5.92
N CYS A 337 0.21 -4.39 5.32
CA CYS A 337 0.85 -3.22 5.94
C CYS A 337 -0.03 -2.62 7.06
N GLU A 338 0.59 -1.85 7.96
CA GLU A 338 -0.08 -1.22 9.12
C GLU A 338 -1.34 -0.43 8.74
N TYR A 339 -1.35 0.23 7.58
CA TYR A 339 -2.53 0.93 7.06
C TYR A 339 -3.68 -0.02 6.72
N MET A 340 -3.40 -1.14 6.04
CA MET A 340 -4.42 -2.15 5.68
C MET A 340 -5.00 -2.81 6.93
N ILE A 341 -4.14 -3.13 7.90
CA ILE A 341 -4.57 -3.67 9.20
C ILE A 341 -5.48 -2.66 9.91
N ASN A 342 -5.05 -1.41 10.06
CA ASN A 342 -5.86 -0.33 10.65
C ASN A 342 -7.15 -0.02 9.86
N PHE A 343 -7.19 -0.29 8.56
CA PHE A 343 -8.40 -0.14 7.73
C PHE A 343 -9.39 -1.27 8.03
N ILE A 344 -8.94 -2.53 8.00
CA ILE A 344 -9.76 -3.71 8.32
C ILE A 344 -10.32 -3.63 9.73
N ILE A 345 -9.50 -3.22 10.71
CA ILE A 345 -9.94 -2.98 12.10
C ILE A 345 -11.12 -2.00 12.16
N LYS A 346 -11.00 -0.85 11.49
CA LYS A 346 -12.07 0.18 11.49
C LYS A 346 -13.31 -0.27 10.74
N LEU A 347 -13.13 -0.96 9.61
CA LEU A 347 -14.22 -1.52 8.82
C LEU A 347 -15.00 -2.56 9.61
N GLN A 348 -14.33 -3.38 10.43
CA GLN A 348 -14.99 -4.32 11.32
C GLN A 348 -15.78 -3.59 12.42
N HIS A 349 -15.18 -2.61 13.11
CA HIS A 349 -15.91 -1.82 14.11
C HIS A 349 -17.17 -1.15 13.53
N LEU A 350 -17.10 -0.61 12.31
CA LEU A 350 -18.28 -0.07 11.62
C LEU A 350 -19.30 -1.17 11.24
N SER A 351 -18.85 -2.36 10.86
CA SER A 351 -19.73 -3.50 10.54
C SER A 351 -20.46 -4.06 11.77
N ASP A 352 -19.83 -3.96 12.95
CA ASP A 352 -20.35 -4.44 14.24
C ASP A 352 -21.26 -3.40 14.93
N THR A 353 -21.00 -2.10 14.77
CA THR A 353 -21.65 -1.03 15.57
C THR A 353 -22.62 -0.15 14.78
N ALA A 354 -22.58 -0.17 13.45
CA ALA A 354 -23.35 0.71 12.58
C ALA A 354 -24.12 -0.09 11.51
N PRO A 355 -25.11 0.51 10.81
CA PRO A 355 -25.73 -0.13 9.67
C PRO A 355 -24.68 -0.46 8.59
N LYS A 356 -24.81 -1.61 7.91
CA LYS A 356 -23.87 -2.03 6.84
C LYS A 356 -23.68 -1.00 5.72
N ALA A 357 -24.60 -0.03 5.59
CA ALA A 357 -24.47 1.13 4.72
C ALA A 357 -23.20 1.94 5.02
N ASP A 358 -22.85 2.22 6.28
CA ASP A 358 -21.71 3.08 6.63
C ASP A 358 -20.37 2.40 6.29
N ALA A 359 -20.28 1.09 6.54
CA ALA A 359 -19.14 0.28 6.13
C ALA A 359 -19.02 0.19 4.59
N ASN A 360 -20.15 0.08 3.87
CA ASN A 360 -20.17 0.09 2.41
C ASN A 360 -19.82 1.47 1.82
N THR A 361 -20.25 2.58 2.42
CA THR A 361 -19.86 3.95 2.00
C THR A 361 -18.35 4.18 2.10
N LEU A 362 -17.70 3.58 3.11
CA LEU A 362 -16.24 3.55 3.21
C LEU A 362 -15.61 2.71 2.07
N LEU A 363 -16.21 1.58 1.71
CA LEU A 363 -15.73 0.68 0.65
C LEU A 363 -16.00 1.17 -0.77
N GLU A 364 -17.05 1.95 -1.03
CA GLU A 364 -17.32 2.56 -2.35
C GLU A 364 -16.15 3.40 -2.88
N ASN A 365 -15.39 3.97 -1.95
CA ASN A 365 -14.23 4.82 -2.18
C ASN A 365 -12.90 4.05 -2.04
N PHE A 366 -12.91 2.77 -1.68
CA PHE A 366 -11.72 1.96 -1.44
C PHE A 366 -11.52 0.93 -2.54
N THR A 367 -10.37 0.97 -3.19
CA THR A 367 -10.01 0.04 -4.27
C THR A 367 -8.56 -0.44 -4.14
N VAL A 368 -8.28 -1.63 -4.64
CA VAL A 368 -6.92 -2.18 -4.71
C VAL A 368 -6.64 -2.58 -6.15
N LEU A 369 -5.52 -2.12 -6.70
CA LEU A 369 -5.06 -2.48 -8.04
C LEU A 369 -3.80 -3.35 -7.91
N GLN A 370 -3.89 -4.61 -8.33
CA GLN A 370 -2.74 -5.49 -8.40
C GLN A 370 -2.29 -5.61 -9.85
N ILE A 371 -1.02 -5.31 -10.09
CA ILE A 371 -0.34 -5.39 -11.38
C ILE A 371 0.77 -6.43 -11.21
N VAL A 372 0.79 -7.44 -12.08
CA VAL A 372 1.87 -8.42 -12.17
C VAL A 372 2.57 -8.18 -13.50
N SER A 373 3.85 -7.82 -13.43
CA SER A 373 4.69 -7.54 -14.60
C SER A 373 5.89 -8.49 -14.67
N ASN A 374 6.45 -8.64 -15.87
CA ASN A 374 7.79 -9.20 -16.03
C ASN A 374 8.80 -8.22 -15.42
N GLN A 375 9.63 -8.67 -14.48
CA GLN A 375 10.59 -7.83 -13.78
C GLN A 375 11.63 -7.21 -14.72
N GLU A 376 12.05 -7.95 -15.76
CA GLU A 376 13.09 -7.54 -16.71
C GLU A 376 12.52 -6.66 -17.83
N THR A 377 11.40 -7.06 -18.45
CA THR A 377 10.85 -6.37 -19.63
C THR A 377 9.81 -5.30 -19.29
N GLN A 378 9.32 -5.26 -18.04
CA GLN A 378 8.25 -4.39 -17.56
C GLN A 378 6.91 -4.56 -18.31
N GLU A 379 6.76 -5.64 -19.09
CA GLU A 379 5.49 -6.07 -19.69
C GLU A 379 4.46 -6.36 -18.60
N THR A 380 3.26 -5.77 -18.69
CA THR A 380 2.14 -6.15 -17.79
C THR A 380 1.56 -7.49 -18.24
N LEU A 381 1.65 -8.50 -17.37
CA LEU A 381 1.27 -9.88 -17.65
C LEU A 381 -0.12 -10.22 -17.09
N LEU A 382 -0.52 -9.58 -15.99
CA LEU A 382 -1.85 -9.70 -15.39
C LEU A 382 -2.16 -8.43 -14.59
N CYS A 383 -3.42 -7.96 -14.64
CA CYS A 383 -3.88 -6.80 -13.89
C CYS A 383 -5.28 -7.07 -13.32
N ILE A 384 -5.43 -6.88 -12.00
CA ILE A 384 -6.67 -7.16 -11.26
C ILE A 384 -7.08 -5.91 -10.47
N ALA A 385 -8.25 -5.38 -10.82
CA ALA A 385 -8.91 -4.26 -10.17
C ALA A 385 -9.92 -4.78 -9.12
N PHE A 386 -9.57 -4.71 -7.84
CA PHE A 386 -10.45 -5.14 -6.74
C PHE A 386 -11.34 -3.99 -6.26
N MET A 387 -12.64 -4.27 -6.17
CA MET A 387 -13.67 -3.41 -5.60
C MET A 387 -14.44 -4.17 -4.51
N PHE A 388 -14.85 -3.51 -3.44
CA PHE A 388 -15.27 -4.17 -2.21
C PHE A 388 -16.69 -3.81 -1.77
N GLU A 389 -17.28 -4.65 -0.92
CA GLU A 389 -18.51 -4.48 -0.14
C GLU A 389 -18.39 -5.40 1.10
N VAL A 390 -19.17 -5.16 2.16
CA VAL A 390 -19.29 -6.10 3.29
C VAL A 390 -20.31 -7.19 2.96
N SER A 391 -19.99 -8.45 3.29
CA SER A 391 -20.90 -9.59 3.11
C SER A 391 -22.23 -9.38 3.85
N SER A 392 -23.33 -9.82 3.22
CA SER A 392 -24.65 -9.85 3.87
C SER A 392 -24.69 -10.82 5.06
N GLY A 393 -23.85 -11.87 5.05
CA GLY A 393 -23.76 -12.89 6.10
C GLY A 393 -23.48 -14.31 5.59
N HIS A 394 -23.30 -14.50 4.28
CA HIS A 394 -23.14 -15.81 3.64
C HIS A 394 -21.66 -16.19 3.41
N GLY A 395 -20.79 -15.93 4.40
CA GLY A 395 -19.34 -16.02 4.25
C GLY A 395 -18.79 -14.96 3.29
N ASN A 396 -17.55 -15.15 2.82
CA ASN A 396 -16.99 -14.29 1.77
C ASN A 396 -17.45 -14.75 0.38
N GLN A 397 -17.67 -13.80 -0.53
CA GLN A 397 -18.10 -14.06 -1.90
C GLN A 397 -17.35 -13.14 -2.88
N HIS A 398 -17.29 -13.52 -4.15
CA HIS A 398 -16.69 -12.70 -5.20
C HIS A 398 -17.40 -12.89 -6.53
N LYS A 399 -17.33 -11.89 -7.41
CA LYS A 399 -17.68 -11.99 -8.83
C LYS A 399 -16.59 -11.37 -9.69
N ILE A 400 -16.22 -12.07 -10.75
CA ILE A 400 -15.11 -11.73 -11.64
C ILE A 400 -15.68 -11.23 -12.96
N TYR A 401 -15.07 -10.18 -13.49
CA TYR A 401 -15.42 -9.54 -14.75
C TYR A 401 -14.14 -9.35 -15.57
N ARG A 402 -14.27 -9.42 -16.90
CA ARG A 402 -13.17 -9.17 -17.84
C ARG A 402 -13.27 -7.74 -18.35
N LEU A 403 -12.19 -6.98 -18.23
CA LEU A 403 -12.18 -5.59 -18.67
C LEU A 403 -12.03 -5.51 -20.19
N GLN A 404 -12.93 -4.77 -20.82
CA GLN A 404 -12.90 -4.45 -22.24
C GLN A 404 -12.96 -2.94 -22.47
N LYS A 405 -12.93 -2.56 -23.75
CA LYS A 405 -13.20 -1.21 -24.23
C LYS A 405 -14.26 -1.33 -25.29
N ASP A 406 -15.41 -0.71 -25.08
CA ASP A 406 -16.53 -0.80 -26.01
C ASP A 406 -16.14 -0.19 -27.37
N SER A 407 -16.42 -0.95 -28.44
CA SER A 407 -16.05 -0.61 -29.81
C SER A 407 -17.12 0.27 -30.46
N SER A 408 -17.25 1.50 -29.94
CA SER A 408 -18.14 2.56 -30.44
C SER A 408 -17.55 3.32 -31.63
#